data_AF-A0A259S4Y6-F1
#
_entry.id   AF-A0A259S4Y6-F1
#
_cell.length_a   1.000
_cell.length_b   1.000
_cell.length_c   1.000
_cell.angle_alpha   90.00
_cell.angle_beta   90.00
_cell.angle_gamma   90.00
#
_symmetry.space_group_name_H-M   'P 1'
#
loop_
_entity.id
_entity.type
_entity.pdbx_description
1 polymer ?
#
loop_
_entity_poly.entity_id
_entity_poly.type
_entity_poly.pdbx_seq_one_letter_code
_entity_poly.pdbx_strand_id
1 'polypeptide(L)' 'SATSQFFINLKDNGFLDFTAPNPQGYGYAVFGQVVDGMAVVDAMATLPTGRRNGHSDVPAEDVIITAAERVTA' A
#
# COMPACT_ATOMS: atom_id res chain seq x y z
N SER A 1 -15.53 -5.31 2.17
CA SER A 1 -14.52 -6.13 1.45
C SER A 1 -13.12 -5.94 2.03
N ALA A 2 -12.74 -4.75 2.48
CA ALA A 2 -11.49 -4.53 3.21
C ALA A 2 -11.42 -5.39 4.49
N THR A 3 -10.27 -6.00 4.74
CA THR A 3 -9.98 -6.83 5.91
C THR A 3 -8.61 -6.48 6.49
N SER A 4 -7.53 -7.04 5.95
CA SER A 4 -6.17 -6.89 6.49
C SER A 4 -5.16 -6.30 5.50
N GLN A 5 -5.45 -6.30 4.20
CA GLN A 5 -4.55 -5.73 3.20
C GLN A 5 -4.58 -4.20 3.23
N PHE A 6 -3.41 -3.58 3.08
CA PHE A 6 -3.24 -2.14 2.95
C PHE A 6 -2.22 -1.84 1.85
N PHE A 7 -2.16 -0.59 1.41
CA PHE A 7 -1.14 -0.08 0.49
C PHE A 7 -0.68 1.31 0.94
N ILE A 8 0.51 1.70 0.51
CA ILE A 8 1.07 3.04 0.75
C ILE A 8 1.10 3.79 -0.58
N ASN A 9 0.58 5.02 -0.58
CA ASN A 9 0.64 5.88 -1.76
C ASN A 9 2.07 6.43 -1.94
N LEU A 10 2.67 6.20 -3.11
CA LEU A 10 3.98 6.77 -3.49
C LEU A 10 3.85 8.16 -4.17
N LYS A 11 2.63 8.53 -4.54
CA LYS A 11 2.27 9.76 -5.26
C LYS A 11 0.87 10.19 -4.84
N ASP A 12 0.50 11.41 -5.18
CA ASP A 12 -0.86 11.92 -4.98
C ASP A 12 -1.82 11.25 -5.97
N ASN A 13 -2.56 10.25 -5.47
CA ASN A 13 -3.45 9.41 -6.27
C ASN A 13 -4.93 9.83 -6.11
N GLY A 14 -5.27 11.06 -6.52
CA GLY A 14 -6.63 11.61 -6.31
C GLY A 14 -7.77 10.82 -6.96
N PHE A 15 -7.47 9.92 -7.90
CA PHE A 15 -8.46 9.00 -8.49
C PHE A 15 -8.93 7.90 -7.51
N LEU A 16 -8.21 7.69 -6.40
CA LEU A 16 -8.59 6.75 -5.34
C LEU A 16 -9.49 7.40 -4.28
N ASP A 17 -9.66 8.72 -4.33
CA ASP A 17 -10.43 9.46 -3.33
C ASP A 17 -11.93 9.19 -3.45
N PHE A 18 -12.63 9.36 -2.32
CA PHE A 18 -14.08 9.32 -2.30
C PHE A 18 -14.67 10.45 -3.15
N THR A 19 -15.61 10.10 -4.01
CA THR A 19 -16.36 11.05 -4.85
C THR A 19 -17.87 10.97 -4.63
N ALA A 20 -18.42 9.79 -4.36
CA ALA A 20 -19.85 9.58 -4.14
C ALA A 20 -20.14 8.22 -3.45
N PRO A 21 -21.25 8.07 -2.70
CA PRO A 21 -21.59 6.82 -2.02
C PRO A 21 -22.24 5.80 -2.98
N ASN A 22 -21.53 5.45 -4.05
CA ASN A 22 -21.94 4.46 -5.05
C ASN A 22 -20.75 3.52 -5.37
N PRO A 23 -20.98 2.37 -6.04
CA PRO A 23 -19.93 1.37 -6.27
C PRO A 23 -18.66 1.90 -6.95
N GLN A 24 -18.74 2.94 -7.77
CA GLN A 24 -17.61 3.55 -8.47
C GLN A 24 -16.95 4.69 -7.67
N GLY A 25 -17.68 5.31 -6.74
CA GLY A 25 -17.27 6.54 -6.06
C GLY A 25 -16.80 6.38 -4.62
N TYR A 26 -16.89 5.19 -4.02
CA TYR A 26 -16.51 4.98 -2.62
C TYR A 26 -15.01 5.22 -2.36
N GLY A 27 -14.16 4.99 -3.36
CA GLY A 27 -12.71 5.17 -3.22
C GLY A 27 -12.07 4.23 -2.19
N TYR A 28 -10.93 4.65 -1.66
CA TYR A 28 -10.12 3.93 -0.68
C TYR A 28 -9.89 4.79 0.57
N ALA A 29 -10.24 4.26 1.74
CA ALA A 29 -10.13 4.99 2.99
C ALA A 29 -8.67 5.14 3.44
N VAL A 30 -8.16 6.37 3.48
CA VAL A 30 -6.90 6.71 4.14
C VAL A 30 -7.10 6.70 5.65
N PHE A 31 -6.24 5.99 6.38
CA PHE A 31 -6.33 5.85 7.85
C PHE A 31 -5.02 6.20 8.58
N GLY A 32 -3.98 6.62 7.85
CA GLY A 32 -2.68 6.96 8.42
C GLY A 32 -1.72 7.46 7.35
N GLN A 33 -0.52 7.86 7.80
CA GLN A 33 0.56 8.31 6.93
C GLN A 33 1.90 7.79 7.47
N VAL A 34 2.88 7.66 6.59
CA VAL A 34 4.26 7.34 6.96
C VAL A 34 4.90 8.61 7.53
N VAL A 35 5.21 8.61 8.82
CA VAL A 35 5.86 9.76 9.50
C VAL A 35 7.38 9.67 9.51
N ASP A 36 7.93 8.48 9.33
CA ASP A 36 9.36 8.21 9.21
C ASP A 36 9.56 6.96 8.34
N GLY A 37 10.72 6.84 7.69
CA GLY A 37 11.08 5.67 6.87
C GLY A 37 10.57 5.68 5.43
N MET A 38 10.14 6.83 4.88
CA MET A 38 9.73 6.90 3.46
C MET A 38 10.84 6.47 2.48
N ALA A 39 12.12 6.70 2.81
CA ALA A 39 13.22 6.20 1.98
C ALA A 39 13.23 4.67 1.83
N VAL A 40 12.76 3.92 2.85
CA VAL A 40 12.60 2.46 2.78
C VAL A 40 11.43 2.12 1.85
N VAL A 41 10.32 2.85 1.95
CA VAL A 41 9.15 2.71 1.07
C VAL A 41 9.53 2.95 -0.39
N ASP A 42 10.28 4.02 -0.67
CA ASP A 42 10.77 4.34 -2.00
C ASP A 42 11.71 3.25 -2.54
N ALA A 43 12.61 2.72 -1.70
CA ALA A 43 13.49 1.63 -2.11
C ALA A 43 12.70 0.37 -2.50
N MET A 44 11.70 -0.02 -1.70
CA MET A 44 10.82 -1.18 -2.01
C MET A 44 10.10 -1.02 -3.35
N ALA A 45 9.68 0.20 -3.69
CA ALA A 45 8.96 0.50 -4.93
C ALA A 45 9.80 0.33 -6.20
N THR A 46 11.13 0.29 -6.09
CA THR A 46 12.04 0.15 -7.24
C THR A 46 12.49 -1.29 -7.50
N LEU A 47 12.08 -2.23 -6.64
CA LEU A 47 12.47 -3.63 -6.78
C LEU A 47 11.93 -4.24 -8.08
N PRO A 48 12.70 -5.11 -8.77
CA PRO A 48 12.20 -5.85 -9.92
C PRO A 48 10.97 -6.67 -9.55
N THR A 49 9.93 -6.61 -10.39
CA THR A 49 8.69 -7.38 -10.21
C THR A 49 8.45 -8.33 -11.38
N GLY A 50 7.58 -9.31 -11.16
CA GLY A 50 7.18 -10.28 -12.16
C GLY A 50 5.82 -10.90 -11.87
N ARG A 51 5.52 -11.99 -12.58
CA ARG A 51 4.28 -12.74 -12.41
C ARG A 51 4.54 -14.01 -11.59
N ARG A 52 3.79 -14.20 -10.49
CA ARG A 52 3.92 -15.37 -9.60
C ARG A 52 2.54 -15.85 -9.15
N ASN A 53 2.25 -17.15 -9.30
CA ASN A 53 0.99 -17.78 -8.88
C ASN A 53 -0.29 -17.06 -9.36
N GLY A 54 -0.28 -16.56 -10.61
CA GLY A 54 -1.43 -15.83 -11.17
C GLY A 54 -1.51 -14.35 -10.81
N HIS A 55 -0.66 -13.86 -9.90
CA HIS A 55 -0.55 -12.45 -9.53
C HIS A 55 0.52 -11.75 -10.35
N SER A 56 0.23 -10.52 -10.79
CA SER A 56 1.18 -9.60 -11.42
C SER A 56 1.83 -8.70 -10.36
N ASP A 57 2.92 -8.01 -10.75
CA ASP A 57 3.60 -7.00 -9.92
C ASP A 57 4.12 -7.54 -8.58
N VAL A 58 4.45 -8.83 -8.54
CA VAL A 58 5.02 -9.49 -7.36
C VAL A 58 6.54 -9.25 -7.36
N PRO A 59 7.13 -8.72 -6.28
CA PRO A 59 8.58 -8.59 -6.17
C PRO A 59 9.32 -9.90 -6.46
N ALA A 60 10.43 -9.82 -7.19
CA ALA A 60 11.28 -10.97 -7.50
C ALA A 60 11.93 -11.56 -6.23
N GLU A 61 12.26 -10.69 -5.28
CA GLU A 61 12.68 -11.04 -3.93
C GLU A 61 11.61 -10.62 -2.93
N ASP A 62 11.36 -11.44 -1.90
CA ASP A 62 10.27 -11.20 -0.97
C ASP A 62 10.54 -9.98 -0.07
N VAL A 63 9.57 -9.06 -0.04
CA VAL A 63 9.54 -7.94 0.91
C VAL A 63 8.72 -8.36 2.13
N ILE A 64 9.39 -8.62 3.24
CA ILE A 64 8.78 -9.24 4.43
C ILE A 64 8.65 -8.22 5.57
N ILE A 65 7.43 -8.02 6.05
CA ILE A 65 7.17 -7.35 7.34
C ILE A 65 7.47 -8.38 8.44
N THR A 66 8.60 -8.23 9.13
CA THR A 66 9.05 -9.19 10.15
C THR A 66 8.31 -9.04 11.48
N ALA A 67 7.87 -7.82 11.80
CA ALA A 67 7.05 -7.50 12.97
C ALA A 67 6.23 -6.23 12.71
N ALA A 68 5.10 -6.10 13.42
CA ALA A 68 4.31 -4.87 13.45
C ALA A 68 3.93 -4.59 14.91
N GLU A 69 4.33 -3.42 15.41
CA GLU A 69 4.18 -3.07 16.82
C GLU A 69 3.46 -1.73 16.97
N ARG A 70 2.57 -1.66 17.95
CA ARG A 70 1.98 -0.40 18.38
C ARG A 70 2.96 0.30 19.31
N VAL A 71 3.59 1.37 18.83
CA VAL A 71 4.43 2.23 19.67
C VAL A 71 3.54 2.98 20.65
N THR A 72 3.79 2.82 21.95
CA THR A 72 3.16 3.64 22.99
C THR A 72 3.87 4.99 23.04
N ALA A 73 3.08 6.06 23.12
CA ALA A 73 3.61 7.40 23.42
C ALA A 73 4.15 7.47 24.86
#